data_AF-A0A4Y2BST8-F1
#
_entry.id   AF-A0A4Y2BST8-F1
#
_cell.length_a   1.000
_cell.length_b   1.000
_cell.length_c   1.000
_cell.angle_alpha   90.00
_cell.angle_beta   90.00
_cell.angle_gamma   90.00
#
_symmetry.space_group_name_H-M   'P 1'
#
loop_
_entity.id
_entity.type
_entity.pdbx_description
1 polymer ?
#
loop_
_entity_poly.entity_id
_entity_poly.type
_entity_poly.pdbx_seq_one_letter_code
_entity_poly.pdbx_strand_id
1 'polypeptide(L)'
;MQYFPDNSPNHFRTKLTTPITLNGEWECCLSEVTIPGKYFTIQPHYNDFYSVIRQIDVPEETLLSTFNIPLYNEDHEEFVSGFNANMKNIFTDIPLVFTHIKNKRQLKVELKRGFDWNITAEKGNQLLRALGLDPNKNFSIPHKPGGFTVIRRYQPPNREIFKNQEIQLVAREPILDDTYETKLEEGDLLKQIELKLSEAGLSNEVKFWESNGQIIVTLQFNVNIEFKKNFCPRLMTALNIIDDAYVILGEQSKMQFPYTRPVESIKGESFRMTAYKTFPTTRKETKTATFLIPSGMYQNAKDLFKEFKFISLRLSADSRVGLHVPQHTVVTFGEKLKDLLGFSRQTFDHGDYKSEYVLELRA
;
A
#
# COMPACT_ATOMS: atom_id res chain seq x y z
N MET A 1 25.28 -47.79 45.37
CA MET A 1 25.09 -48.12 43.94
C MET A 1 24.94 -46.82 43.16
N GLN A 2 26.01 -46.27 42.60
CA GLN A 2 25.96 -45.15 41.64
C GLN A 2 25.75 -45.76 40.25
N TYR A 3 24.55 -45.62 39.68
CA TYR A 3 24.17 -46.31 38.44
C TYR A 3 24.34 -45.50 37.16
N PHE A 4 24.92 -44.29 37.20
CA PHE A 4 25.23 -43.54 35.99
C PHE A 4 26.59 -42.83 36.10
N PRO A 5 27.46 -42.92 35.06
CA PRO A 5 28.71 -42.19 35.05
C PRO A 5 28.46 -40.67 34.95
N ASP A 6 29.29 -39.91 35.64
CA ASP A 6 29.36 -38.45 35.56
C ASP A 6 29.81 -38.03 34.15
N ASN A 7 28.87 -37.70 33.26
CA ASN A 7 29.15 -37.30 31.89
C ASN A 7 29.59 -35.83 31.79
N SER A 8 30.65 -35.45 32.50
CA SER A 8 31.32 -34.17 32.31
C SER A 8 32.25 -34.21 31.09
N PRO A 9 32.49 -33.09 30.38
CA PRO A 9 33.34 -33.02 29.18
C PRO A 9 34.73 -33.64 29.35
N ASN A 10 35.23 -33.66 30.59
CA ASN A 10 36.53 -34.21 30.97
C ASN A 10 36.59 -35.76 30.92
N HIS A 11 35.45 -36.45 30.80
CA HIS A 11 35.37 -37.92 30.75
C HIS A 11 35.31 -38.50 29.34
N PHE A 12 35.23 -37.68 28.29
CA PHE A 12 35.27 -38.16 26.92
C PHE A 12 36.72 -38.30 26.45
N ARG A 13 37.12 -39.53 26.08
CA ARG A 13 38.37 -39.79 25.35
C ARG A 13 38.05 -40.12 23.90
N THR A 14 38.62 -39.36 22.97
CA THR A 14 38.59 -39.69 21.54
C THR A 14 39.52 -40.87 21.29
N LYS A 15 39.00 -41.97 20.72
CA LYS A 15 39.82 -43.06 20.21
C LYS A 15 39.78 -43.00 18.69
N LEU A 16 40.90 -42.62 18.07
CA LEU A 16 41.04 -42.64 16.62
C LEU A 16 40.95 -44.09 16.11
N THR A 17 40.23 -44.31 15.01
CA THR A 17 40.01 -45.64 14.40
C THR A 17 41.30 -46.29 13.91
N THR A 18 42.33 -45.49 13.64
CA THR A 18 43.69 -45.91 13.27
C THR A 18 44.71 -45.15 14.10
N PRO A 19 45.71 -45.81 14.72
CA PRO A 19 46.78 -45.12 15.42
C PRO A 19 47.55 -44.25 14.43
N ILE A 20 47.57 -42.94 14.66
CA ILE A 20 48.44 -42.03 13.91
C ILE A 20 49.78 -42.02 14.63
N THR A 21 50.85 -42.45 13.96
CA THR A 21 52.20 -42.33 14.52
C THR A 21 52.66 -40.89 14.36
N LEU A 22 52.58 -40.13 15.45
CA LEU A 22 53.03 -38.75 15.49
C LEU A 22 54.45 -38.71 16.06
N ASN A 23 55.44 -38.35 15.23
CA ASN A 23 56.81 -38.10 15.68
C ASN A 23 56.99 -36.57 15.85
N GLY A 24 57.39 -36.10 17.03
CA GLY A 24 57.56 -34.68 17.35
C GLY A 24 56.52 -34.11 18.34
N GLU A 25 56.58 -32.80 18.60
CA GLU A 25 55.57 -32.09 19.40
C GLU A 25 54.39 -31.70 18.51
N TRP A 26 53.17 -31.99 18.96
CA TRP A 26 51.94 -31.71 18.22
C TRP A 26 50.93 -31.05 19.15
N GLU A 27 50.23 -30.05 18.63
CA GLU A 27 49.07 -29.43 19.28
C GLU A 27 47.80 -29.97 18.60
N CYS A 28 46.98 -30.72 19.34
CA CYS A 28 45.73 -31.27 18.83
C CYS A 28 44.57 -30.43 19.36
N CYS A 29 43.85 -29.75 18.46
CA CYS A 29 42.60 -29.07 18.79
C CYS A 29 41.40 -29.96 18.50
N LEU A 30 40.49 -30.04 19.47
CA LEU A 30 39.21 -30.72 19.33
C LEU A 30 38.27 -29.80 18.53
N SER A 31 38.00 -30.12 17.26
CA SER A 31 37.24 -29.21 16.38
C SER A 31 35.72 -29.35 16.52
N GLU A 32 35.21 -30.51 16.92
CA GLU A 32 33.77 -30.77 17.00
C GLU A 32 33.43 -31.87 18.01
N VAL A 33 32.43 -31.62 18.87
CA VAL A 33 31.77 -32.64 19.70
C VAL A 33 30.29 -32.62 19.36
N THR A 34 29.82 -33.63 18.63
CA THR A 34 28.38 -33.84 18.42
C THR A 34 27.85 -34.68 19.57
N ILE A 35 27.16 -34.05 20.53
CA ILE A 35 26.47 -34.77 21.61
C ILE A 35 25.04 -35.08 21.14
N PRO A 36 24.66 -36.36 20.96
CA PRO A 36 23.30 -36.70 20.55
C PRO A 36 22.28 -36.31 21.64
N GLY A 37 21.23 -35.59 21.24
CA GLY A 37 19.95 -35.59 21.95
C GLY A 37 19.75 -34.63 23.13
N LYS A 38 20.40 -33.44 23.16
CA LYS A 38 20.14 -32.44 24.24
C LYS A 38 19.91 -30.99 23.80
N TYR A 39 20.25 -30.60 22.58
CA TYR A 39 20.17 -29.20 22.14
C TYR A 39 19.83 -29.13 20.64
N PHE A 40 19.06 -28.11 20.23
CA PHE A 40 18.98 -27.77 18.80
C PHE A 40 20.22 -27.00 18.42
N THR A 41 21.01 -27.50 17.46
CA THR A 41 22.17 -26.78 16.96
C THR A 41 21.91 -26.32 15.53
N ILE A 42 21.77 -25.01 15.33
CA ILE A 42 21.75 -24.41 13.99
C ILE A 42 23.18 -23.95 13.69
N GLN A 43 23.81 -24.58 12.70
CA GLN A 43 25.21 -24.32 12.37
C GLN A 43 25.36 -23.05 11.50
N PRO A 44 26.41 -22.23 11.70
CA PRO A 44 26.63 -20.99 10.94
C PRO A 44 26.75 -21.15 9.42
N HIS A 45 27.11 -22.36 8.94
CA HIS A 45 27.30 -22.66 7.51
C HIS A 45 26.05 -23.23 6.83
N TYR A 46 24.99 -23.51 7.59
CA TYR A 46 23.71 -23.99 7.09
C TYR A 46 22.62 -23.07 7.62
N ASN A 47 22.38 -21.98 6.91
CA ASN A 47 21.34 -21.02 7.29
C ASN A 47 19.96 -21.68 7.17
N ASP A 48 19.39 -22.11 8.30
CA ASP A 48 17.98 -22.51 8.36
C ASP A 48 17.10 -21.26 8.25
N PHE A 49 16.09 -21.33 7.39
CA PHE A 49 15.25 -20.20 7.09
C PHE A 49 13.78 -20.60 6.98
N TYR A 50 12.92 -19.61 7.09
CA TYR A 50 11.55 -19.70 6.62
C TYR A 50 11.20 -18.44 5.83
N SER A 51 10.41 -18.63 4.77
CA SER A 51 9.89 -17.54 3.95
C SER A 51 8.41 -17.38 4.22
N VAL A 52 7.97 -16.14 4.26
CA VAL A 52 6.58 -15.75 4.47
C VAL A 52 6.15 -14.90 3.29
N ILE A 53 5.08 -15.32 2.64
CA ILE A 53 4.39 -14.55 1.61
C ILE A 53 3.10 -14.02 2.25
N ARG A 54 2.91 -12.70 2.24
CA ARG A 54 1.70 -12.06 2.76
C ARG A 54 1.11 -11.10 1.74
N GLN A 55 -0.21 -11.12 1.64
CA GLN A 55 -0.94 -10.02 1.03
C GLN A 55 -1.09 -8.92 2.09
N ILE A 56 -0.57 -7.73 1.79
CA ILE A 56 -0.72 -6.56 2.64
C ILE A 56 -1.48 -5.48 1.88
N ASP A 57 -2.24 -4.69 2.63
CA ASP A 57 -2.83 -3.45 2.11
C ASP A 57 -1.76 -2.37 2.20
N VAL A 58 -1.32 -1.88 1.04
CA VAL A 58 -0.42 -0.73 0.95
C VAL A 58 -1.29 0.49 0.69
N PRO A 59 -1.24 1.51 1.56
CA PRO A 59 -1.87 2.77 1.28
C PRO A 59 -1.22 3.36 0.03
N GLU A 60 -2.02 3.60 -1.00
CA GLU A 60 -1.64 4.29 -2.20
C GLU A 60 -2.52 5.52 -2.31
N GLU A 61 -1.89 6.66 -2.50
CA GLU A 61 -2.63 7.88 -2.69
C GLU A 61 -3.02 8.03 -4.17
N THR A 62 -4.27 8.43 -4.43
CA THR A 62 -4.78 8.61 -5.80
C THR A 62 -5.41 9.97 -5.96
N LEU A 63 -5.31 10.53 -7.17
CA LEU A 63 -6.00 11.74 -7.58
C LEU A 63 -7.47 11.49 -7.92
N LEU A 64 -7.74 10.32 -8.48
CA LEU A 64 -9.04 9.90 -8.98
C LEU A 64 -9.52 8.71 -8.17
N SER A 65 -10.66 8.88 -7.49
CA SER A 65 -11.25 7.84 -6.66
C SER A 65 -12.56 7.34 -7.23
N THR A 66 -12.82 6.07 -6.96
CA THR A 66 -14.11 5.43 -7.19
C THR A 66 -14.83 5.33 -5.86
N PHE A 67 -16.01 5.93 -5.76
CA PHE A 67 -16.82 5.96 -4.56
C PHE A 67 -18.05 5.07 -4.75
N ASN A 68 -18.19 4.04 -3.93
CA ASN A 68 -19.42 3.27 -3.85
C ASN A 68 -20.32 3.93 -2.80
N ILE A 69 -21.43 4.50 -3.25
CA ILE A 69 -22.34 5.29 -2.42
C ILE A 69 -23.58 4.44 -2.12
N PRO A 70 -23.82 4.08 -0.85
CA PRO A 70 -25.05 3.41 -0.45
C PRO A 70 -26.28 4.26 -0.75
N LEU A 71 -27.34 3.64 -1.25
CA LEU A 71 -28.57 4.33 -1.61
C LEU A 71 -29.55 4.54 -0.45
N TYR A 72 -29.44 3.75 0.61
CA TYR A 72 -30.28 3.87 1.79
C TYR A 72 -29.45 4.21 3.02
N ASN A 73 -29.96 5.15 3.80
CA ASN A 73 -29.52 5.42 5.17
C ASN A 73 -30.77 5.26 6.07
N GLU A 74 -30.66 4.41 7.11
CA GLU A 74 -31.78 4.02 7.97
C GLU A 74 -32.40 5.20 8.72
N ASP A 75 -31.66 6.31 8.86
CA ASP A 75 -32.05 7.49 9.65
C ASP A 75 -33.04 8.45 8.94
N HIS A 76 -33.48 8.15 7.71
CA HIS A 76 -34.24 9.12 6.91
C HIS A 76 -35.61 8.63 6.42
N GLU A 77 -36.63 9.45 6.67
CA GLU A 77 -38.02 9.26 6.21
C GLU A 77 -38.21 9.45 4.70
N GLU A 78 -37.45 10.34 4.03
CA GLU A 78 -37.58 10.55 2.58
C GLU A 78 -36.30 10.14 1.85
N PHE A 79 -36.42 9.29 0.82
CA PHE A 79 -35.29 8.81 0.02
C PHE A 79 -34.38 9.95 -0.47
N VAL A 80 -34.95 11.01 -1.07
CA VAL A 80 -34.19 12.13 -1.63
C VAL A 80 -33.40 12.86 -0.54
N SER A 81 -34.04 13.11 0.60
CA SER A 81 -33.41 13.75 1.75
C SER A 81 -32.29 12.88 2.33
N GLY A 82 -32.53 11.57 2.46
CA GLY A 82 -31.54 10.64 2.98
C GLY A 82 -30.35 10.41 2.04
N PHE A 83 -30.59 10.32 0.73
CA PHE A 83 -29.53 10.23 -0.26
C PHE A 83 -28.64 11.48 -0.23
N ASN A 84 -29.23 12.68 -0.29
CA ASN A 84 -28.47 13.92 -0.25
C ASN A 84 -27.73 14.12 1.08
N ALA A 85 -28.27 13.64 2.21
CA ALA A 85 -27.58 13.67 3.49
C ALA A 85 -26.39 12.69 3.51
N ASN A 86 -26.55 11.47 2.99
CA ASN A 86 -25.45 10.52 2.84
C ASN A 86 -24.32 11.11 1.99
N MET A 87 -24.67 11.77 0.87
CA MET A 87 -23.71 12.46 0.03
C MET A 87 -22.92 13.56 0.77
N LYS A 88 -23.55 14.29 1.71
CA LYS A 88 -22.87 15.30 2.56
C LYS A 88 -21.90 14.69 3.55
N ASN A 89 -22.16 13.48 4.03
CA ASN A 89 -21.25 12.77 4.94
C ASN A 89 -19.98 12.29 4.22
N ILE A 90 -20.08 12.03 2.91
CA ILE A 90 -18.99 11.52 2.09
C ILE A 90 -18.21 12.67 1.42
N PHE A 91 -18.91 13.71 0.96
CA PHE A 91 -18.33 14.81 0.19
C PHE A 91 -18.57 16.16 0.86
N THR A 92 -17.49 16.94 1.01
CA THR A 92 -17.58 18.35 1.41
C THR A 92 -18.25 19.18 0.31
N ASP A 93 -17.89 18.94 -0.95
CA ASP A 93 -18.59 19.51 -2.11
C ASP A 93 -19.37 18.42 -2.84
N ILE A 94 -20.70 18.44 -2.75
CA ILE A 94 -21.56 17.34 -3.19
C ILE A 94 -21.58 17.24 -4.73
N PRO A 95 -21.12 16.13 -5.33
CA PRO A 95 -21.08 15.99 -6.78
C PRO A 95 -22.42 15.58 -7.40
N LEU A 96 -23.27 14.84 -6.68
CA LEU A 96 -24.55 14.35 -7.18
C LEU A 96 -25.68 14.73 -6.21
N VAL A 97 -26.68 15.46 -6.71
CA VAL A 97 -27.81 15.95 -5.92
C VAL A 97 -29.13 15.57 -6.58
N PHE A 98 -30.06 15.08 -5.77
CA PHE A 98 -31.44 14.83 -6.20
C PHE A 98 -32.37 15.91 -5.65
N THR A 99 -33.26 16.45 -6.48
CA THR A 99 -34.27 17.42 -6.07
C THR A 99 -35.65 16.95 -6.51
N HIS A 100 -36.55 16.78 -5.54
CA HIS A 100 -37.92 16.34 -5.79
C HIS A 100 -38.81 17.52 -6.20
N ILE A 101 -39.32 17.48 -7.44
CA ILE A 101 -40.33 18.43 -7.95
C ILE A 101 -41.72 17.85 -7.68
N LYS A 102 -42.22 18.04 -6.45
CA LYS A 102 -43.45 17.42 -5.93
C LYS A 102 -44.66 17.60 -6.84
N ASN A 103 -44.88 18.81 -7.35
CA ASN A 103 -46.05 19.16 -8.16
C ASN A 103 -46.12 18.40 -9.50
N LYS A 104 -44.99 17.88 -9.99
CA LYS A 104 -44.91 17.19 -11.29
C LYS A 104 -44.58 15.70 -11.17
N ARG A 105 -44.43 15.17 -9.95
CA ARG A 105 -43.88 13.83 -9.69
C ARG A 105 -42.60 13.58 -10.49
N GLN A 106 -41.68 14.53 -10.42
CA GLN A 106 -40.42 14.51 -11.16
C GLN A 106 -39.24 14.61 -10.21
N LEU A 107 -38.14 13.96 -10.57
CA LEU A 107 -36.85 14.09 -9.91
C LEU A 107 -35.92 14.84 -10.86
N LYS A 108 -35.38 15.96 -10.38
CA LYS A 108 -34.25 16.63 -11.00
C LYS A 108 -32.99 16.00 -10.42
N VAL A 109 -32.10 15.55 -11.29
CA VAL A 109 -30.81 14.96 -10.93
C VAL A 109 -29.72 15.86 -11.50
N GLU A 110 -28.81 16.29 -10.63
CA GLU A 110 -27.72 17.19 -10.99
C GLU A 110 -26.40 16.52 -10.59
N LEU A 111 -25.56 16.27 -11.59
CA LEU A 111 -24.20 15.76 -11.44
C LEU A 111 -23.22 16.88 -11.83
N LYS A 112 -22.27 17.19 -10.95
CA LYS A 112 -21.19 18.14 -11.24
C LYS A 112 -20.24 17.61 -12.30
N ARG A 113 -19.44 18.51 -12.88
CA ARG A 113 -18.33 18.12 -13.77
C ARG A 113 -17.35 17.19 -13.04
N GLY A 114 -16.57 16.43 -13.81
CA GLY A 114 -15.48 15.63 -13.25
C GLY A 114 -15.89 14.28 -12.66
N PHE A 115 -17.14 13.83 -12.83
CA PHE A 115 -17.59 12.52 -12.37
C PHE A 115 -18.27 11.71 -13.47
N ASP A 116 -17.93 10.43 -13.56
CA ASP A 116 -18.83 9.43 -14.13
C ASP A 116 -19.80 8.95 -13.05
N TRP A 117 -21.04 8.71 -13.43
CA TRP A 117 -22.02 8.06 -12.57
C TRP A 117 -22.46 6.74 -13.16
N ASN A 118 -22.14 5.67 -12.45
CA ASN A 118 -22.44 4.30 -12.83
C ASN A 118 -23.46 3.68 -11.86
N ILE A 119 -24.46 3.03 -12.43
CA ILE A 119 -25.48 2.26 -11.72
C ILE A 119 -25.50 0.88 -12.34
N THR A 120 -25.14 -0.15 -11.58
CA THR A 120 -25.25 -1.53 -12.06
C THR A 120 -26.67 -2.05 -11.84
N ALA A 121 -27.15 -2.92 -12.74
CA ALA A 121 -28.44 -3.58 -12.58
C ALA A 121 -28.49 -4.46 -11.33
N GLU A 122 -27.35 -5.02 -10.92
CA GLU A 122 -27.25 -5.85 -9.72
C GLU A 122 -27.46 -5.03 -8.44
N LYS A 123 -26.77 -3.88 -8.34
CA LYS A 123 -26.68 -3.13 -7.08
C LYS A 123 -27.50 -1.86 -7.02
N GLY A 124 -28.08 -1.41 -8.14
CA GLY A 124 -28.84 -0.16 -8.22
C GLY A 124 -30.18 -0.27 -8.93
N ASN A 125 -30.72 -1.48 -9.11
CA ASN A 125 -31.97 -1.68 -9.85
C ASN A 125 -33.16 -0.89 -9.30
N GLN A 126 -33.27 -0.67 -7.98
CA GLN A 126 -34.39 0.08 -7.43
C GLN A 126 -34.27 1.56 -7.76
N LEU A 127 -33.04 2.08 -7.85
CA LEU A 127 -32.83 3.45 -8.30
C LEU A 127 -33.16 3.60 -9.77
N LEU A 128 -32.78 2.62 -10.59
CA LEU A 128 -33.18 2.61 -12.00
C LEU A 128 -34.71 2.65 -12.13
N ARG A 129 -35.45 1.86 -11.34
CA ARG A 129 -36.93 1.93 -11.29
C ARG A 129 -37.43 3.30 -10.85
N ALA A 130 -36.86 3.86 -9.78
CA ALA A 130 -37.25 5.17 -9.25
C ALA A 130 -37.04 6.31 -10.26
N LEU A 131 -36.03 6.17 -11.14
CA LEU A 131 -35.70 7.09 -12.23
C LEU A 131 -36.46 6.80 -13.54
N GLY A 132 -37.27 5.73 -13.58
CA GLY A 132 -37.98 5.29 -14.79
C GLY A 132 -37.06 4.74 -15.88
N LEU A 133 -35.94 4.13 -15.50
CA LEU A 133 -34.97 3.45 -16.36
C LEU A 133 -35.15 1.93 -16.32
N ASP A 134 -34.56 1.21 -17.27
CA ASP A 134 -34.60 -0.25 -17.32
C ASP A 134 -33.77 -0.86 -16.17
N PRO A 135 -34.41 -1.54 -15.18
CA PRO A 135 -33.71 -2.05 -14.01
C PRO A 135 -32.81 -3.25 -14.28
N ASN A 136 -32.91 -3.85 -15.47
CA ASN A 136 -32.11 -5.03 -15.84
C ASN A 136 -30.86 -4.66 -16.64
N LYS A 137 -30.62 -3.37 -16.87
CA LYS A 137 -29.47 -2.87 -17.63
C LYS A 137 -28.64 -1.93 -16.81
N ASN A 138 -27.32 -2.06 -16.93
CA ASN A 138 -26.39 -1.09 -16.38
C ASN A 138 -26.63 0.26 -17.05
N PHE A 139 -26.52 1.31 -16.25
CA PHE A 139 -26.68 2.67 -16.69
C PHE A 139 -25.45 3.47 -16.29
N SER A 140 -24.88 4.18 -17.25
CA SER A 140 -23.70 5.01 -17.03
C SER A 140 -23.93 6.37 -17.65
N ILE A 141 -23.63 7.42 -16.88
CA ILE A 141 -23.50 8.78 -17.38
C ILE A 141 -22.01 9.12 -17.34
N PRO A 142 -21.34 9.25 -18.50
CA PRO A 142 -19.95 9.68 -18.52
C PRO A 142 -19.86 11.16 -18.13
N HIS A 143 -18.68 11.56 -17.64
CA HIS A 143 -18.38 12.95 -17.33
C HIS A 143 -18.66 13.86 -18.53
N LYS A 144 -19.11 15.08 -18.24
CA LYS A 144 -19.35 16.14 -19.24
C LYS A 144 -18.72 17.46 -18.81
N PRO A 145 -18.12 18.23 -19.74
CA PRO A 145 -17.63 19.58 -19.45
C PRO A 145 -18.83 20.48 -19.11
N GLY A 146 -19.01 20.77 -17.82
CA GLY A 146 -20.16 21.54 -17.30
C GLY A 146 -21.13 20.73 -16.43
N GLY A 147 -20.90 19.43 -16.24
CA GLY A 147 -21.78 18.55 -15.49
C GLY A 147 -23.02 18.15 -16.29
N PHE A 148 -24.04 17.66 -15.59
CA PHE A 148 -25.24 17.10 -16.19
C PHE A 148 -26.45 17.37 -15.33
N THR A 149 -27.53 17.85 -15.95
CA THR A 149 -28.83 18.00 -15.31
C THR A 149 -29.87 17.26 -16.12
N VAL A 150 -30.66 16.43 -15.44
CA VAL A 150 -31.78 15.74 -16.07
C VAL A 150 -33.01 15.75 -15.19
N ILE A 151 -34.17 15.79 -15.83
CA ILE A 151 -35.45 15.64 -15.16
C ILE A 151 -36.05 14.31 -15.62
N ARG A 152 -36.45 13.50 -14.65
CA ARG A 152 -37.08 12.19 -14.87
C ARG A 152 -38.40 12.12 -14.12
N ARG A 153 -39.31 11.28 -14.62
CA ARG A 153 -40.49 10.89 -13.83
C ARG A 153 -39.99 10.15 -12.59
N TYR A 154 -40.49 10.56 -11.44
CA TYR A 154 -40.11 9.99 -10.16
C TYR A 154 -41.18 9.02 -9.69
N GLN A 155 -40.76 7.80 -9.40
CA GLN A 155 -41.56 6.83 -8.69
C GLN A 155 -40.99 6.67 -7.29
N PRO A 156 -41.75 7.00 -6.23
CA PRO A 156 -41.30 6.80 -4.86
C PRO A 156 -40.95 5.34 -4.64
N PRO A 157 -39.75 5.05 -4.15
CA PRO A 157 -39.33 3.69 -3.90
C PRO A 157 -39.97 3.12 -2.64
N ASN A 158 -40.07 1.80 -2.57
CA ASN A 158 -40.36 1.10 -1.31
C ASN A 158 -39.08 1.07 -0.47
N ARG A 159 -39.14 1.65 0.74
CA ARG A 159 -37.99 1.88 1.63
C ARG A 159 -37.22 0.60 1.97
N GLU A 160 -37.93 -0.52 2.16
CA GLU A 160 -37.30 -1.79 2.55
C GLU A 160 -36.42 -2.41 1.44
N ILE A 161 -36.67 -2.06 0.18
CA ILE A 161 -36.06 -2.71 -1.00
C ILE A 161 -34.71 -2.08 -1.38
N PHE A 162 -34.35 -0.93 -0.78
CA PHE A 162 -33.06 -0.29 -1.03
C PHE A 162 -31.91 -0.76 -0.13
N LYS A 163 -32.18 -1.69 0.79
CA LYS A 163 -31.10 -2.31 1.58
C LYS A 163 -30.08 -2.97 0.67
N ASN A 164 -28.80 -2.76 0.96
CA ASN A 164 -27.65 -3.28 0.20
C ASN A 164 -27.55 -2.79 -1.26
N GLN A 165 -28.17 -1.64 -1.58
CA GLN A 165 -28.00 -1.00 -2.89
C GLN A 165 -26.97 0.12 -2.85
N GLU A 166 -26.21 0.25 -3.94
CA GLU A 166 -25.21 1.27 -4.11
C GLU A 166 -25.14 1.77 -5.56
N ILE A 167 -24.64 3.00 -5.71
CA ILE A 167 -24.19 3.55 -6.98
C ILE A 167 -22.69 3.78 -6.92
N GLN A 168 -22.09 3.94 -8.08
CA GLN A 168 -20.67 4.24 -8.17
C GLN A 168 -20.48 5.62 -8.81
N LEU A 169 -19.70 6.47 -8.14
CA LEU A 169 -19.19 7.72 -8.70
C LEU A 169 -17.70 7.56 -8.94
N VAL A 170 -17.25 7.79 -10.17
CA VAL A 170 -15.83 7.73 -10.53
C VAL A 170 -15.36 9.14 -10.81
N ALA A 171 -14.45 9.66 -9.99
CA ALA A 171 -13.80 10.92 -10.27
C ALA A 171 -12.94 10.77 -11.53
N ARG A 172 -13.11 11.68 -12.48
CA ARG A 172 -12.32 11.81 -13.71
C ARG A 172 -11.46 13.06 -13.73
N GLU A 173 -11.77 14.00 -12.84
CA GLU A 173 -10.97 15.19 -12.57
C GLU A 173 -10.68 15.22 -11.05
N PRO A 174 -9.53 15.75 -10.63
CA PRO A 174 -9.28 16.03 -9.22
C PRO A 174 -10.38 16.93 -8.64
N ILE A 175 -10.92 16.54 -7.48
CA ILE A 175 -12.14 17.14 -6.91
C ILE A 175 -11.83 18.44 -6.17
N LEU A 176 -10.64 18.54 -5.60
CA LEU A 176 -10.17 19.68 -4.82
C LEU A 176 -8.73 19.96 -5.20
N ASP A 177 -8.46 21.22 -5.53
CA ASP A 177 -7.13 21.72 -5.84
C ASP A 177 -6.90 23.07 -5.17
N ASP A 178 -5.69 23.27 -4.68
CA ASP A 178 -5.17 24.58 -4.32
C ASP A 178 -4.25 25.04 -5.44
N THR A 179 -4.62 26.16 -6.05
CA THR A 179 -3.84 26.79 -7.11
C THR A 179 -3.04 27.95 -6.55
N TYR A 180 -1.73 27.92 -6.77
CA TYR A 180 -0.79 28.94 -6.37
C TYR A 180 -0.19 29.60 -7.62
N GLU A 181 -0.33 30.91 -7.72
CA GLU A 181 0.36 31.69 -8.75
C GLU A 181 1.67 32.23 -8.17
N THR A 182 2.79 31.69 -8.65
CA THR A 182 4.12 32.05 -8.16
C THR A 182 4.69 33.17 -9.01
N LYS A 183 4.69 34.39 -8.48
CA LYS A 183 5.39 35.53 -9.09
C LYS A 183 6.86 35.54 -8.68
N LEU A 184 7.73 35.65 -9.67
CA LEU A 184 9.18 35.69 -9.52
C LEU A 184 9.64 37.13 -9.28
N GLU A 185 10.60 37.27 -8.37
CA GLU A 185 11.25 38.52 -8.01
C GLU A 185 12.67 38.57 -8.57
N GLU A 186 13.46 39.54 -8.13
CA GLU A 186 14.85 39.69 -8.55
C GLU A 186 15.78 38.87 -7.65
N GLY A 187 16.72 38.12 -8.23
CA GLY A 187 17.66 37.29 -7.47
C GLY A 187 17.87 35.90 -8.07
N ASP A 188 18.34 34.98 -7.23
CA ASP A 188 18.59 33.59 -7.64
C ASP A 188 17.28 32.80 -7.82
N LEU A 189 17.10 32.21 -9.00
CA LEU A 189 15.87 31.50 -9.39
C LEU A 189 15.52 30.37 -8.42
N LEU A 190 16.48 29.51 -8.05
CA LEU A 190 16.22 28.35 -7.21
C LEU A 190 15.83 28.75 -5.80
N LYS A 191 16.54 29.74 -5.23
CA LYS A 191 16.19 30.29 -3.90
C LYS A 191 14.80 30.91 -3.87
N GLN A 192 14.39 31.60 -4.95
CA GLN A 192 13.06 32.17 -5.02
C GLN A 192 11.97 31.10 -5.13
N ILE A 193 12.19 30.08 -5.97
CA ILE A 193 11.27 28.96 -6.07
C ILE A 193 11.16 28.27 -4.70
N GLU A 194 12.26 27.96 -4.04
CA GLU A 194 12.27 27.35 -2.71
C GLU A 194 11.51 28.17 -1.67
N LEU A 195 11.71 29.50 -1.66
CA LEU A 195 10.97 30.41 -0.79
C LEU A 195 9.46 30.35 -1.06
N LYS A 196 9.06 30.41 -2.33
CA LYS A 196 7.64 30.39 -2.74
C LYS A 196 6.98 29.05 -2.44
N LEU A 197 7.72 27.95 -2.59
CA LEU A 197 7.29 26.62 -2.16
C LEU A 197 7.08 26.57 -0.65
N SER A 198 7.98 27.17 0.13
CA SER A 198 7.82 27.24 1.58
C SER A 198 6.61 28.09 2.00
N GLU A 199 6.38 29.22 1.33
CA GLU A 199 5.19 30.07 1.57
C GLU A 199 3.88 29.33 1.24
N ALA A 200 3.88 28.50 0.19
CA ALA A 200 2.75 27.67 -0.20
C ALA A 200 2.62 26.38 0.63
N GLY A 201 3.60 26.04 1.48
CA GLY A 201 3.64 24.79 2.22
C GLY A 201 3.92 23.55 1.36
N LEU A 202 4.57 23.72 0.20
CA LEU A 202 4.84 22.69 -0.81
C LEU A 202 6.31 22.22 -0.88
N SER A 203 7.14 22.57 0.12
CA SER A 203 8.58 22.26 0.11
C SER A 203 8.92 20.77 0.21
N ASN A 204 8.00 19.93 0.69
CA ASN A 204 8.20 18.48 0.76
C ASN A 204 7.72 17.78 -0.52
N GLU A 205 6.81 18.43 -1.22
CA GLU A 205 6.06 17.95 -2.37
C GLU A 205 6.79 18.28 -3.67
N VAL A 206 7.48 19.42 -3.71
CA VAL A 206 8.17 19.91 -4.89
C VAL A 206 9.60 20.30 -4.54
N LYS A 207 10.55 19.85 -5.34
CA LYS A 207 11.97 20.21 -5.20
C LYS A 207 12.57 20.54 -6.54
N PHE A 208 13.32 21.63 -6.56
CA PHE A 208 14.14 22.08 -7.67
C PHE A 208 15.58 22.08 -7.22
N TRP A 209 16.47 21.53 -8.04
CA TRP A 209 17.91 21.70 -7.82
C TRP A 209 18.67 21.64 -9.13
N GLU A 210 19.84 22.25 -9.14
CA GLU A 210 20.75 22.22 -10.26
C GLU A 210 21.76 21.08 -10.11
N SER A 211 22.01 20.35 -11.18
CA SER A 211 23.08 19.34 -11.25
C SER A 211 23.57 19.23 -12.68
N ASN A 212 24.89 19.31 -12.91
CA ASN A 212 25.53 19.15 -14.22
C ASN A 212 24.94 20.05 -15.33
N GLY A 213 24.62 21.31 -15.02
CA GLY A 213 24.02 22.25 -15.99
C GLY A 213 22.57 21.91 -16.35
N GLN A 214 21.89 21.13 -15.53
CA GLN A 214 20.48 20.81 -15.66
C GLN A 214 19.72 21.22 -14.41
N ILE A 215 18.48 21.65 -14.57
CA ILE A 215 17.52 21.75 -13.48
C ILE A 215 16.76 20.45 -13.40
N ILE A 216 16.80 19.83 -12.23
CA ILE A 216 16.03 18.64 -11.91
C ILE A 216 14.85 19.08 -11.05
N VAL A 217 13.65 18.68 -11.48
CA VAL A 217 12.39 18.93 -10.79
C VAL A 217 11.85 17.60 -10.34
N THR A 218 11.62 17.43 -9.04
CA THR A 218 10.82 16.31 -8.53
C THR A 218 9.55 16.82 -7.91
N LEU A 219 8.46 16.11 -8.21
CA LEU A 219 7.13 16.39 -7.72
C LEU A 219 6.58 15.12 -7.08
N GLN A 220 5.81 15.29 -6.02
CA GLN A 220 4.87 14.27 -5.59
C GLN A 220 3.77 14.11 -6.64
N PHE A 221 3.17 12.91 -6.66
CA PHE A 221 2.19 12.52 -7.67
C PHE A 221 0.96 13.44 -7.74
N ASN A 222 0.72 14.24 -6.70
CA ASN A 222 -0.44 15.11 -6.54
C ASN A 222 -0.18 16.59 -6.84
N VAL A 223 1.01 16.97 -7.28
CA VAL A 223 1.32 18.37 -7.61
C VAL A 223 1.69 18.49 -9.07
N ASN A 224 1.03 19.43 -9.76
CA ASN A 224 1.38 19.80 -11.13
C ASN A 224 1.95 21.21 -11.18
N ILE A 225 2.87 21.45 -12.12
CA ILE A 225 3.40 22.78 -12.42
C ILE A 225 3.13 23.08 -13.88
N GLU A 226 2.54 24.24 -14.14
CA GLU A 226 2.28 24.74 -15.48
C GLU A 226 3.10 26.01 -15.74
N PHE A 227 3.87 25.95 -16.82
CA PHE A 227 4.54 27.09 -17.44
C PHE A 227 3.76 27.52 -18.67
N LYS A 228 3.55 28.82 -18.82
CA LYS A 228 2.93 29.42 -19.99
C LYS A 228 3.82 30.53 -20.51
N LYS A 229 4.07 30.52 -21.82
CA LYS A 229 5.00 31.44 -22.48
C LYS A 229 4.60 32.90 -22.33
N ASN A 230 3.29 33.19 -22.25
CA ASN A 230 2.80 34.54 -22.02
C ASN A 230 3.05 35.07 -20.60
N PHE A 231 3.37 34.20 -19.64
CA PHE A 231 3.56 34.55 -18.23
C PHE A 231 5.02 34.38 -17.76
N CYS A 232 5.76 33.43 -18.32
CA CYS A 232 7.16 33.15 -17.95
C CYS A 232 8.07 32.82 -19.14
N PRO A 233 8.13 33.68 -20.18
CA PRO A 233 8.86 33.38 -21.41
C PRO A 233 10.36 33.16 -21.20
N ARG A 234 11.01 33.94 -20.31
CA ARG A 234 12.45 33.81 -20.08
C ARG A 234 12.76 32.59 -19.23
N LEU A 235 11.93 32.26 -18.23
CA LEU A 235 12.07 31.01 -17.49
C LEU A 235 11.92 29.80 -18.41
N MET A 236 10.91 29.77 -19.29
CA MET A 236 10.74 28.68 -20.25
C MET A 236 11.93 28.56 -21.20
N THR A 237 12.47 29.70 -21.66
CA THR A 237 13.70 29.71 -22.47
C THR A 237 14.90 29.16 -21.69
N ALA A 238 15.04 29.52 -20.41
CA ALA A 238 16.12 29.04 -19.55
C ALA A 238 16.04 27.53 -19.29
N LEU A 239 14.83 26.96 -19.26
CA LEU A 239 14.56 25.53 -19.15
C LEU A 239 14.54 24.81 -20.53
N ASN A 240 14.87 25.51 -21.61
CA ASN A 240 14.83 25.01 -22.99
C ASN A 240 13.46 24.42 -23.41
N ILE A 241 12.37 25.01 -22.92
CA ILE A 241 11.01 24.65 -23.28
C ILE A 241 10.56 25.52 -24.47
N ILE A 242 10.21 24.87 -25.59
CA ILE A 242 9.85 25.54 -26.85
C ILE A 242 8.33 25.73 -27.03
N ASP A 243 7.53 24.97 -26.30
CA ASP A 243 6.07 24.98 -26.38
C ASP A 243 5.47 26.29 -25.82
N ASP A 244 4.25 26.63 -26.24
CA ASP A 244 3.54 27.80 -25.71
C ASP A 244 3.02 27.58 -24.28
N ALA A 245 2.83 26.31 -23.90
CA ALA A 245 2.54 25.90 -22.53
C ALA A 245 3.16 24.52 -22.27
N TYR A 246 3.67 24.32 -21.06
CA TYR A 246 4.28 23.06 -20.64
C TYR A 246 3.82 22.72 -19.23
N VAL A 247 3.37 21.48 -19.04
CA VAL A 247 2.88 21.00 -17.74
C VAL A 247 3.76 19.86 -17.29
N ILE A 248 4.36 20.00 -16.12
CA ILE A 248 4.96 18.87 -15.42
C ILE A 248 3.87 18.24 -14.55
N LEU A 249 3.54 16.99 -14.86
CA LEU A 249 2.58 16.20 -14.10
C LEU A 249 3.30 15.53 -12.93
N GLY A 250 2.72 15.62 -11.73
CA GLY A 250 3.26 14.96 -10.54
C GLY A 250 3.46 13.46 -10.71
N GLU A 251 2.60 12.81 -11.50
CA GLU A 251 2.69 11.37 -11.85
C GLU A 251 4.06 11.00 -12.46
N GLN A 252 4.77 11.98 -13.03
CA GLN A 252 6.12 11.85 -13.56
C GLN A 252 7.09 12.45 -12.52
N SER A 253 7.33 11.69 -11.45
CA SER A 253 7.98 12.14 -10.21
C SER A 253 9.38 12.77 -10.34
N LYS A 254 9.99 12.74 -11.53
CA LYS A 254 11.29 13.39 -11.80
C LYS A 254 11.40 13.83 -13.26
N MET A 255 11.64 15.11 -13.48
CA MET A 255 11.97 15.71 -14.77
C MET A 255 13.34 16.36 -14.75
N GLN A 256 13.98 16.44 -15.92
CA GLN A 256 15.28 17.05 -16.10
C GLN A 256 15.23 17.99 -17.31
N PHE A 257 15.63 19.23 -17.09
CA PHE A 257 15.69 20.27 -18.11
C PHE A 257 17.13 20.69 -18.29
N PRO A 258 17.65 20.75 -19.53
CA PRO A 258 18.87 21.50 -19.79
C PRO A 258 18.66 22.94 -19.30
N TYR A 259 19.61 23.48 -18.54
CA TYR A 259 19.46 24.79 -17.92
C TYR A 259 20.49 25.78 -18.44
N THR A 260 20.00 26.88 -19.00
CA THR A 260 20.81 28.03 -19.38
C THR A 260 20.39 29.20 -18.50
N ARG A 261 21.31 29.71 -17.68
CA ARG A 261 21.00 30.83 -16.79
C ARG A 261 20.48 32.03 -17.60
N PRO A 262 19.33 32.61 -17.23
CA PRO A 262 18.79 33.77 -17.94
C PRO A 262 19.78 34.93 -17.97
N VAL A 263 19.96 35.54 -19.14
CA VAL A 263 20.78 36.77 -19.30
C VAL A 263 19.98 38.00 -18.88
N GLU A 264 18.66 37.97 -19.09
CA GLU A 264 17.72 39.01 -18.69
C GLU A 264 17.03 38.67 -17.38
N SER A 265 16.61 39.71 -16.64
CA SER A 265 15.87 39.54 -15.39
C SER A 265 14.52 38.86 -15.63
N ILE A 266 14.26 37.81 -14.86
CA ILE A 266 12.98 37.06 -14.83
C ILE A 266 11.94 37.71 -13.89
N LYS A 267 12.26 38.86 -13.31
CA LYS A 267 11.37 39.58 -12.38
C LYS A 267 10.01 39.87 -13.03
N GLY A 268 8.94 39.59 -12.29
CA GLY A 268 7.57 39.80 -12.73
C GLY A 268 6.99 38.66 -13.57
N GLU A 269 7.79 37.65 -13.94
CA GLU A 269 7.26 36.43 -14.53
C GLU A 269 6.50 35.60 -13.51
N SER A 270 5.51 34.83 -13.96
CA SER A 270 4.79 33.90 -13.11
C SER A 270 4.58 32.53 -13.74
N PHE A 271 4.54 31.52 -12.88
CA PHE A 271 4.11 30.19 -13.24
C PHE A 271 3.06 29.70 -12.24
N ARG A 272 2.32 28.66 -12.62
CA ARG A 272 1.20 28.15 -11.84
C ARG A 272 1.54 26.81 -11.26
N MET A 273 1.28 26.64 -9.97
CA MET A 273 1.32 25.35 -9.30
C MET A 273 -0.09 24.96 -8.89
N THR A 274 -0.45 23.70 -9.08
CA THR A 274 -1.74 23.16 -8.65
C THR A 274 -1.48 21.93 -7.82
N ALA A 275 -1.78 22.01 -6.51
CA ALA A 275 -1.69 20.89 -5.60
C ALA A 275 -3.09 20.28 -5.43
N TYR A 276 -3.23 19.03 -5.81
CA TYR A 276 -4.49 18.30 -5.71
C TYR A 276 -4.59 17.57 -4.37
N LYS A 277 -5.81 17.54 -3.82
CA LYS A 277 -6.09 16.73 -2.65
C LYS A 277 -6.06 15.25 -3.03
N THR A 278 -5.31 14.48 -2.25
CA THR A 278 -5.13 13.05 -2.47
C THR A 278 -6.12 12.26 -1.65
N PHE A 279 -6.65 11.20 -2.23
CA PHE A 279 -7.50 10.25 -1.53
C PHE A 279 -6.69 9.01 -1.19
N PRO A 280 -6.63 8.62 0.10
CA PRO A 280 -5.99 7.37 0.47
C PRO A 280 -6.83 6.23 -0.07
N THR A 281 -6.25 5.47 -0.98
CA THR A 281 -6.76 4.17 -1.41
C THR A 281 -5.84 3.08 -0.88
N THR A 282 -6.27 1.83 -0.94
CA THR A 282 -5.41 0.71 -0.58
C THR A 282 -5.32 -0.22 -1.79
N ARG A 283 -4.09 -0.56 -2.17
CA ARG A 283 -3.86 -1.66 -3.11
C ARG A 283 -3.35 -2.87 -2.35
N LYS A 284 -3.76 -4.04 -2.80
CA LYS A 284 -3.27 -5.30 -2.27
C LYS A 284 -1.95 -5.64 -2.96
N GLU A 285 -0.87 -5.73 -2.18
CA GLU A 285 0.41 -6.21 -2.66
C GLU A 285 0.79 -7.53 -1.98
N THR A 286 1.41 -8.41 -2.75
CA THR A 286 2.04 -9.61 -2.20
C THR A 286 3.49 -9.30 -1.87
N LYS A 287 3.86 -9.34 -0.58
CA LYS A 287 5.25 -9.22 -0.13
C LYS A 287 5.79 -10.55 0.35
N THR A 288 7.02 -10.83 -0.05
CA THR A 288 7.79 -12.00 0.39
C THR A 288 8.90 -11.54 1.32
N ALA A 289 9.00 -12.16 2.48
CA ALA A 289 10.10 -11.95 3.43
C ALA A 289 10.72 -13.30 3.80
N THR A 290 12.05 -13.37 3.81
CA THR A 290 12.80 -14.55 4.24
C THR A 290 13.50 -14.24 5.55
N PHE A 291 13.28 -15.08 6.55
CA PHE A 291 13.84 -14.94 7.89
C PHE A 291 14.83 -16.07 8.12
N LEU A 292 16.05 -15.70 8.51
CA LEU A 292 17.06 -16.65 8.95
C LEU A 292 16.85 -16.92 10.44
N ILE A 293 16.86 -18.20 10.82
CA ILE A 293 16.88 -18.58 12.23
C ILE A 293 18.34 -18.44 12.71
N PRO A 294 18.60 -17.72 13.81
CA PRO A 294 19.97 -17.53 14.28
C PRO A 294 20.71 -18.86 14.52
N SER A 295 21.98 -18.90 14.15
CA SER A 295 22.85 -20.01 14.52
C SER A 295 23.06 -20.01 16.03
N GLY A 296 22.90 -21.17 16.67
CA GLY A 296 23.05 -21.29 18.10
C GLY A 296 22.53 -22.61 18.65
N MET A 297 22.77 -22.81 19.95
CA MET A 297 22.21 -23.94 20.70
C MET A 297 20.93 -23.51 21.41
N TYR A 298 19.77 -24.00 20.96
CA TYR A 298 18.50 -23.80 21.66
C TYR A 298 18.23 -24.96 22.60
N GLN A 299 18.10 -24.66 23.89
CA GLN A 299 17.96 -25.65 24.96
C GLN A 299 16.53 -26.19 25.10
N ASN A 300 15.53 -25.45 24.62
CA ASN A 300 14.13 -25.88 24.67
C ASN A 300 13.34 -25.32 23.47
N ALA A 301 12.18 -25.93 23.19
CA ALA A 301 11.31 -25.53 22.08
C ALA A 301 10.82 -24.09 22.19
N LYS A 302 10.57 -23.61 23.42
CA LYS A 302 10.07 -22.25 23.64
C LYS A 302 11.08 -21.20 23.20
N ASP A 303 12.38 -21.45 23.39
CA ASP A 303 13.43 -20.54 22.97
C ASP A 303 13.59 -20.53 21.45
N LEU A 304 13.52 -21.70 20.80
CA LEU A 304 13.50 -21.76 19.33
C LEU A 304 12.26 -21.06 18.74
N PHE A 305 11.09 -21.24 19.34
CA PHE A 305 9.84 -20.69 18.82
C PHE A 305 9.76 -19.15 18.89
N LYS A 306 10.55 -18.50 19.75
CA LYS A 306 10.65 -17.03 19.81
C LYS A 306 11.24 -16.41 18.54
N GLU A 307 12.00 -17.19 17.77
CA GLU A 307 12.61 -16.72 16.52
C GLU A 307 11.59 -16.54 15.38
N PHE A 308 10.38 -17.06 15.54
CA PHE A 308 9.30 -16.98 14.56
C PHE A 308 8.40 -15.78 14.85
N LYS A 309 8.43 -14.78 13.96
CA LYS A 309 7.75 -13.48 14.17
C LYS A 309 6.34 -13.43 13.59
N PHE A 310 6.10 -14.16 12.49
CA PHE A 310 4.86 -14.06 11.69
C PHE A 310 3.96 -15.29 11.75
N ILE A 311 4.41 -16.33 12.43
CA ILE A 311 3.69 -17.57 12.69
C ILE A 311 3.84 -17.93 14.16
N SER A 312 2.90 -18.70 14.69
CA SER A 312 3.00 -19.18 16.07
C SER A 312 3.26 -20.68 16.08
N LEU A 313 4.32 -21.07 16.78
CA LEU A 313 4.63 -22.47 17.06
C LEU A 313 4.31 -22.79 18.53
N ARG A 314 3.75 -23.96 18.77
CA ARG A 314 3.43 -24.45 20.12
C ARG A 314 3.79 -25.92 20.24
N LEU A 315 4.30 -26.33 21.40
CA LEU A 315 4.55 -27.74 21.67
C LEU A 315 3.29 -28.35 22.32
N SER A 316 2.79 -29.43 21.73
CA SER A 316 1.67 -30.20 22.24
C SER A 316 2.11 -31.18 23.33
N ALA A 317 1.17 -31.68 24.14
CA ALA A 317 1.47 -32.63 25.23
C ALA A 317 2.09 -33.96 24.75
N ASP A 318 1.86 -34.33 23.49
CA ASP A 318 2.47 -35.48 22.82
C ASP A 318 3.80 -35.14 22.14
N SER A 319 4.46 -34.04 22.53
CA SER A 319 5.72 -33.55 21.99
C SER A 319 5.69 -33.21 20.48
N ARG A 320 4.51 -33.00 19.89
CA ARG A 320 4.38 -32.56 18.49
C ARG A 320 4.26 -31.05 18.37
N VAL A 321 4.76 -30.48 17.27
CA VAL A 321 4.70 -29.05 17.01
C VAL A 321 3.37 -28.69 16.37
N GLY A 322 2.61 -27.81 17.03
CA GLY A 322 1.49 -27.10 16.44
C GLY A 322 1.98 -25.83 15.75
N LEU A 323 1.58 -25.62 14.50
CA LEU A 323 1.85 -24.43 13.71
C LEU A 323 0.54 -23.71 13.43
N HIS A 324 0.46 -22.43 13.78
CA HIS A 324 -0.60 -21.53 13.36
C HIS A 324 -0.08 -20.55 12.31
N VAL A 325 -0.67 -20.61 11.11
CA VAL A 325 -0.44 -19.67 10.02
C VAL A 325 -1.60 -18.69 9.95
N PRO A 326 -1.36 -17.39 10.16
CA PRO A 326 -2.42 -16.37 10.12
C PRO A 326 -3.09 -16.26 8.74
N GLN A 327 -4.26 -15.63 8.67
CA GLN A 327 -4.94 -15.35 7.40
C GLN A 327 -4.06 -14.55 6.42
N HIS A 328 -4.30 -14.76 5.13
CA HIS A 328 -3.57 -14.12 4.02
C HIS A 328 -2.05 -14.32 4.06
N THR A 329 -1.60 -15.39 4.71
CA THR A 329 -0.19 -15.74 4.88
C THR A 329 0.06 -17.13 4.31
N VAL A 330 1.14 -17.27 3.56
CA VAL A 330 1.70 -18.56 3.16
C VAL A 330 3.11 -18.63 3.71
N VAL A 331 3.46 -19.74 4.36
CA VAL A 331 4.78 -19.96 4.94
C VAL A 331 5.44 -21.15 4.28
N THR A 332 6.71 -20.99 3.95
CA THR A 332 7.57 -22.07 3.45
C THR A 332 8.77 -22.23 4.37
N PHE A 333 8.93 -23.40 4.97
CA PHE A 333 10.13 -23.76 5.72
C PHE A 333 11.23 -24.27 4.78
N GLY A 334 12.47 -23.88 5.05
CA GLY A 334 13.64 -24.55 4.48
C GLY A 334 13.64 -26.03 4.85
N GLU A 335 14.21 -26.88 4.00
CA GLU A 335 14.10 -28.34 4.11
C GLU A 335 14.54 -28.90 5.46
N LYS A 336 15.68 -28.43 5.97
CA LYS A 336 16.21 -28.81 7.28
C LYS A 336 15.32 -28.36 8.44
N LEU A 337 14.86 -27.11 8.40
CA LEU A 337 13.94 -26.57 9.42
C LEU A 337 12.60 -27.32 9.43
N LYS A 338 12.11 -27.69 8.24
CA LYS A 338 10.90 -28.51 8.07
C LYS A 338 11.04 -29.88 8.72
N ASP A 339 12.13 -30.59 8.44
CA ASP A 339 12.41 -31.90 9.04
C ASP A 339 12.60 -31.77 10.56
N LEU A 340 13.32 -30.75 11.00
CA LEU A 340 13.58 -30.46 12.42
C LEU A 340 12.29 -30.19 13.20
N LEU A 341 11.33 -29.46 12.61
CA LEU A 341 10.02 -29.21 13.22
C LEU A 341 9.04 -30.38 13.07
N GLY A 342 9.44 -31.46 12.38
CA GLY A 342 8.67 -32.70 12.25
C GLY A 342 7.54 -32.64 11.22
N PHE A 343 7.63 -31.76 10.22
CA PHE A 343 6.63 -31.65 9.16
C PHE A 343 7.06 -32.38 7.88
N SER A 344 6.12 -33.01 7.17
CA SER A 344 6.35 -33.66 5.88
C SER A 344 6.37 -32.69 4.70
N ARG A 345 5.56 -31.63 4.76
CA ARG A 345 5.45 -30.59 3.73
C ARG A 345 6.19 -29.32 4.12
N GLN A 346 6.73 -28.62 3.13
CA GLN A 346 7.47 -27.37 3.31
C GLN A 346 6.56 -26.15 3.37
N THR A 347 5.45 -26.16 2.64
CA THR A 347 4.57 -24.99 2.46
C THR A 347 3.23 -25.17 3.15
N PHE A 348 2.78 -24.10 3.80
CA PHE A 348 1.56 -24.04 4.60
C PHE A 348 0.78 -22.77 4.26
N ASP A 349 -0.48 -22.92 3.87
CA ASP A 349 -1.44 -21.82 3.74
C ASP A 349 -1.97 -21.40 5.12
N HIS A 350 -2.91 -20.46 5.15
CA HIS A 350 -3.61 -20.09 6.39
C HIS A 350 -4.25 -21.31 7.08
N GLY A 351 -4.11 -21.39 8.41
CA GLY A 351 -4.73 -22.44 9.22
C GLY A 351 -3.84 -22.97 10.34
N ASP A 352 -4.38 -23.95 11.05
CA ASP A 352 -3.70 -24.66 12.13
C ASP A 352 -3.25 -26.05 11.67
N TYR A 353 -2.00 -26.37 11.98
CA TYR A 353 -1.35 -27.60 11.57
C TYR A 353 -0.63 -28.25 12.74
N LYS A 354 -0.44 -29.56 12.65
CA LYS A 354 0.29 -30.35 13.63
C LYS A 354 1.35 -31.17 12.92
N SER A 355 2.54 -31.25 13.50
CA SER A 355 3.65 -32.03 12.97
C SER A 355 3.30 -33.51 12.93
N GLU A 356 3.83 -34.22 11.94
CA GLU A 356 3.65 -35.66 11.81
C GLU A 356 4.56 -36.41 12.79
N TYR A 357 5.77 -35.90 12.95
CA TYR A 357 6.79 -36.43 13.84
C TYR A 357 6.86 -35.63 15.14
N VAL A 358 7.26 -36.32 16.21
CA VAL A 358 7.54 -35.69 17.50
C VAL A 358 8.80 -34.85 17.41
N LEU A 359 8.77 -33.70 18.06
CA LEU A 359 9.94 -32.88 18.28
C LEU A 359 10.81 -33.58 19.33
N GLU A 360 11.89 -34.21 18.90
CA GLU A 360 12.81 -34.93 19.79
C GLU A 360 13.67 -33.95 20.59
N LEU A 361 13.09 -33.40 21.64
CA LEU A 361 13.80 -32.71 22.71
C LEU A 361 13.65 -33.54 23.98
N ARG A 362 14.72 -34.22 24.41
CA ARG A 362 14.71 -34.82 25.74
C ARG A 362 14.93 -33.70 26.77
N ALA A 363 13.93 -33.53 27.64
CA ALA A 363 13.89 -32.59 28.75
C ALA A 363 15.06 -32.76 29.73
#